data_AF-A0AA42CRX3-F1
#
_entry.id   AF-A0AA42CRX3-F1
#
_cell.length_a   1.000
_cell.length_b   1.000
_cell.length_c   1.000
_cell.angle_alpha   90.00
_cell.angle_beta   90.00
_cell.angle_gamma   90.00
#
_symmetry.space_group_name_H-M   'P 1'
#
loop_
_entity.id
_entity.type
_entity.pdbx_description
1 polymer ?
#
loop_
_entity_poly.entity_id
_entity_poly.type
_entity_poly.pdbx_seq_one_letter_code
_entity_poly.pdbx_strand_id
1 'polypeptide(L)'
;MVAIETASLAIFKARNLLDRFATALIPAKKPDLLDPWLSVAAHSEMSAFAEGIAVDKTAVTAAVIETASNGQTEGQVTKLKLVKR
;
A
#
# COMPACT_ATOMS: atom_id res chain seq x y z
N MET A 1 18.95 -24.95 -10.88
CA MET A 1 19.43 -23.56 -11.03
C MET A 1 18.29 -22.61 -11.43
N VAL A 2 17.52 -22.93 -12.47
CA VAL A 2 16.39 -22.12 -12.99
C VAL A 2 15.29 -21.78 -11.97
N ALA A 3 14.97 -22.69 -11.05
CA ALA A 3 13.91 -22.45 -10.05
C ALA A 3 14.23 -21.29 -9.09
N ILE A 4 15.50 -21.16 -8.68
CA ILE A 4 15.95 -20.09 -7.77
C ILE A 4 15.91 -18.74 -8.48
N GLU A 5 16.34 -18.70 -9.75
CA GLU A 5 16.30 -17.49 -10.57
C GLU A 5 14.87 -17.01 -10.86
N THR A 6 13.94 -17.95 -11.04
CA THR A 6 12.52 -17.63 -11.24
C THR A 6 11.91 -17.04 -9.96
N ALA A 7 12.17 -17.67 -8.82
CA ALA A 7 11.67 -17.19 -7.52
C ALA A 7 12.26 -15.82 -7.15
N SER A 8 13.55 -15.60 -7.40
CA SER A 8 14.21 -14.32 -7.12
C SER A 8 13.63 -13.19 -7.97
N LEU A 9 13.33 -13.46 -9.25
CA LEU A 9 12.68 -12.50 -10.14
C LEU A 9 11.26 -12.16 -9.68
N ALA A 10 10.49 -13.15 -9.23
CA ALA A 10 9.14 -12.96 -8.72
C ALA A 10 9.14 -12.07 -7.46
N ILE A 11 10.02 -12.34 -6.50
CA ILE A 11 10.19 -11.53 -5.27
C ILE A 11 10.62 -10.11 -5.61
N PHE A 12 11.53 -9.94 -6.57
CA PHE A 12 11.97 -8.61 -7.00
C PHE A 12 10.83 -7.79 -7.61
N LYS A 13 10.01 -8.41 -8.46
CA LYS A 13 8.81 -7.79 -9.05
C LYS A 13 7.81 -7.36 -7.97
N ALA A 14 7.51 -8.26 -7.03
CA ALA A 14 6.61 -7.98 -5.91
C ALA A 14 7.11 -6.79 -5.06
N ARG A 15 8.41 -6.79 -4.72
CA ARG A 15 9.04 -5.68 -3.97
C ARG A 15 8.98 -4.37 -4.73
N ASN A 16 9.21 -4.37 -6.04
CA ASN A 16 9.13 -3.15 -6.84
C ASN A 16 7.70 -2.61 -6.90
N LEU A 17 6.69 -3.48 -7.02
CA LEU A 17 5.29 -3.07 -6.99
C LEU A 17 4.88 -2.49 -5.64
N LEU A 18 5.33 -3.10 -4.55
CA LEU A 18 5.11 -2.59 -3.20
C LEU A 18 5.77 -1.22 -3.00
N ASP A 19 7.00 -1.05 -3.47
CA ASP A 19 7.71 0.23 -3.40
C ASP A 19 6.93 1.32 -4.15
N ARG A 20 6.53 1.06 -5.41
CA ARG A 20 5.74 2.01 -6.20
C ARG A 20 4.42 2.40 -5.51
N PHE A 21 3.75 1.45 -4.86
CA PHE A 21 2.54 1.74 -4.10
C PHE A 21 2.83 2.65 -2.89
N ALA A 22 3.84 2.29 -2.09
CA ALA A 22 4.17 2.99 -0.85
C ALA A 22 4.84 4.35 -1.05
N THR A 23 5.65 4.51 -2.10
CA THR A 23 6.49 5.70 -2.32
C THR A 23 5.93 6.65 -3.37
N ALA A 24 5.26 6.13 -4.41
CA ALA A 24 4.76 6.96 -5.51
C ALA A 24 3.27 7.30 -5.39
N LEU A 25 2.46 6.45 -4.77
CA LEU A 25 1.01 6.68 -4.66
C LEU A 25 0.64 7.46 -3.39
N ILE A 26 1.08 6.99 -2.23
CA ILE A 26 0.64 7.51 -0.92
C ILE A 26 1.20 8.93 -0.66
N PRO A 27 2.52 9.19 -0.79
CA PRO A 27 3.08 10.50 -0.46
C PRO A 27 2.72 11.57 -1.51
N ALA A 28 2.57 11.15 -2.78
CA ALA A 28 2.28 12.07 -3.88
C ALA A 28 0.79 12.44 -4.00
N LYS A 29 -0.10 11.80 -3.22
CA LYS A 29 -1.56 11.94 -3.31
C LYS A 29 -2.05 11.86 -4.76
N LYS A 30 -1.57 10.86 -5.50
CA LYS A 30 -1.90 10.66 -6.92
C LYS A 30 -2.85 9.47 -7.12
N PRO A 31 -4.16 9.65 -6.86
CA PRO A 31 -5.14 8.58 -7.02
C PRO A 31 -5.24 8.10 -8.47
N ASP A 32 -4.90 8.95 -9.44
CA ASP A 32 -4.82 8.65 -10.88
C ASP A 32 -3.80 7.55 -11.21
N LEU A 33 -2.79 7.35 -10.35
CA LEU A 33 -1.81 6.29 -10.54
C LEU A 33 -2.27 4.91 -9.99
N LEU A 34 -3.39 4.86 -9.26
CA LEU A 34 -3.91 3.63 -8.66
C LEU A 34 -4.40 2.64 -9.71
N ASP A 35 -5.12 3.11 -10.73
CA ASP A 35 -5.60 2.26 -11.82
C ASP A 35 -4.47 1.62 -12.64
N PRO A 36 -3.47 2.38 -13.12
CA PRO A 36 -2.28 1.81 -13.77
C PRO A 36 -1.54 0.82 -12.87
N TRP A 37 -1.44 1.10 -11.57
CA TRP A 37 -0.76 0.20 -10.64
C TRP A 37 -1.53 -1.11 -10.44
N LEU A 38 -2.85 -1.05 -10.25
CA LEU A 38 -3.71 -2.22 -10.11
C LEU A 38 -3.64 -3.15 -11.33
N SER A 39 -3.62 -2.57 -12.54
CA SER A 39 -3.50 -3.34 -13.78
C SER A 39 -2.21 -4.19 -13.83
N VAL A 40 -1.11 -3.67 -13.30
CA VAL A 40 0.17 -4.40 -13.28
C VAL A 40 0.22 -5.38 -12.10
N ALA A 41 -0.28 -4.97 -10.93
CA ALA A 41 -0.24 -5.78 -9.72
C ALA A 41 -1.12 -7.04 -9.83
N ALA A 42 -2.27 -6.95 -10.50
CA ALA A 42 -3.18 -8.07 -10.74
C ALA A 42 -2.53 -9.26 -11.49
N HIS A 43 -1.49 -9.01 -12.28
CA HIS A 43 -0.79 -10.03 -13.07
C HIS A 43 0.56 -10.45 -12.45
N SER A 44 0.70 -10.30 -11.13
CA SER A 44 1.93 -10.56 -10.39
C SER A 44 1.65 -11.30 -9.08
N GLU A 45 2.70 -11.60 -8.32
CA GLU A 45 2.60 -12.15 -6.95
C GLU A 45 1.81 -11.24 -5.97
N MET A 46 1.52 -10.00 -6.37
CA MET A 46 0.69 -9.06 -5.61
C MET A 46 -0.80 -9.12 -5.98
N SER A 47 -1.24 -10.11 -6.77
CA SER A 47 -2.61 -10.18 -7.30
C SER A 47 -3.68 -10.15 -6.21
N ALA A 48 -3.56 -10.97 -5.17
CA ALA A 48 -4.51 -10.99 -4.05
C ALA A 48 -4.59 -9.63 -3.31
N PHE A 49 -3.46 -8.93 -3.22
CA PHE A 49 -3.43 -7.59 -2.63
C PHE A 49 -4.09 -6.56 -3.54
N ALA A 50 -3.85 -6.64 -4.86
CA ALA A 50 -4.50 -5.81 -5.85
C ALA A 50 -6.02 -6.03 -5.88
N GLU A 51 -6.47 -7.28 -5.76
CA GLU A 51 -7.89 -7.64 -5.66
C GLU A 51 -8.54 -7.03 -4.43
N GLY A 52 -7.91 -7.14 -3.26
CA GLY A 52 -8.41 -6.49 -2.03
C GLY A 52 -8.55 -4.98 -2.18
N ILE A 53 -7.55 -4.31 -2.78
CA ILE A 53 -7.62 -2.87 -3.06
C ILE A 53 -8.71 -2.56 -4.10
N ALA A 54 -8.89 -3.39 -5.12
CA ALA A 54 -9.90 -3.17 -6.15
C ALA A 54 -11.33 -3.23 -5.58
N VAL A 55 -11.58 -4.14 -4.64
CA VAL A 55 -12.86 -4.23 -3.92
C VAL A 55 -13.13 -2.94 -3.14
N ASP A 56 -12.11 -2.43 -2.44
CA ASP A 56 -12.23 -1.22 -1.61
C ASP A 56 -11.72 0.06 -2.30
N LYS A 57 -11.70 0.09 -3.64
CA LYS A 57 -11.00 1.12 -4.42
C LYS A 57 -11.42 2.54 -4.05
N THR A 58 -12.72 2.78 -3.85
CA THR A 58 -13.25 4.10 -3.47
C THR A 58 -12.71 4.54 -2.11
N ALA A 59 -12.68 3.62 -1.14
CA ALA A 59 -12.16 3.89 0.21
C ALA A 59 -10.63 4.10 0.18
N VAL A 60 -9.89 3.29 -0.58
CA VAL A 60 -8.43 3.44 -0.74
C VAL A 60 -8.09 4.75 -1.45
N THR A 61 -8.83 5.10 -2.50
CA THR A 61 -8.68 6.37 -3.23
C THR A 61 -8.93 7.56 -2.31
N ALA A 62 -10.00 7.50 -1.51
CA ALA A 62 -10.28 8.51 -0.49
C ALA A 62 -9.14 8.61 0.52
N ALA A 63 -8.64 7.49 1.05
CA ALA A 63 -7.54 7.46 2.01
C ALA A 63 -6.21 8.02 1.44
N VAL A 64 -5.91 7.78 0.16
CA VAL A 64 -4.73 8.34 -0.54
C VAL A 64 -4.83 9.86 -0.66
N ILE A 65 -6.02 10.39 -0.98
CA ILE A 65 -6.25 11.83 -1.09
C ILE A 65 -6.27 12.48 0.29
N GLU A 66 -6.90 11.84 1.27
CA GLU A 66 -7.17 12.39 2.59
C GLU A 66 -5.92 12.38 3.49
N THR A 67 -4.93 11.53 3.22
CA THR A 67 -3.79 11.17 4.11
C THR A 67 -4.09 11.31 5.59
N ALA A 68 -4.24 10.16 6.26
CA ALA A 68 -4.30 10.07 7.71
C ALA A 68 -3.33 11.04 8.38
N SER A 69 -3.87 12.04 9.07
CA SER A 69 -3.13 12.73 10.12
C SER A 69 -2.82 11.68 11.18
N ASN A 70 -1.68 11.01 11.03
CA ASN A 70 -1.12 10.15 12.07
C ASN A 70 -0.90 10.95 13.39
N GLY A 71 -1.00 12.29 13.35
CA GLY A 71 -1.03 13.14 14.53
C GLY A 71 -2.25 12.92 15.45
N GLN A 72 -3.40 12.47 14.93
CA GLN A 72 -4.57 12.20 15.79
C GLN A 72 -4.45 10.86 16.52
N THR A 73 -3.85 9.85 15.87
CA THR A 73 -3.70 8.50 16.45
C THR A 73 -2.60 8.45 17.51
N GLU A 74 -1.50 9.20 17.33
CA GLU A 74 -0.45 9.31 18.36
C GLU A 74 -0.87 10.18 19.56
N GLY A 75 -1.69 11.20 19.34
CA GLY A 75 -2.25 12.05 20.41
C GLY A 75 -3.21 11.31 21.33
N GLN A 76 -4.00 10.37 20.80
CA GLN A 76 -4.95 9.57 21.59
C GLN A 76 -4.26 8.44 22.38
N VAL A 77 -3.23 7.81 21.80
CA VAL A 77 -2.44 6.78 22.52
C VAL A 77 -1.64 7.38 23.67
N THR A 78 -1.15 8.63 23.54
CA THR A 78 -0.44 9.32 24.62
C THR A 78 -1.37 9.74 25.77
N LYS A 79 -2.63 10.10 25.49
CA LYS A 79 -3.64 10.36 26.54
C LYS A 79 -4.00 9.09 27.33
N LEU A 80 -4.05 7.93 26.67
CA LEU A 80 -4.26 6.65 27.35
C LEU A 80 -3.09 6.23 28.25
N LYS A 81 -1.87 6.72 27.99
CA LYS A 81 -0.70 6.51 28.87
C LYS A 81 -0.61 7.47 30.06
N LEU A 82 -1.30 8.60 30.02
CA LEU A 82 -1.28 9.60 31.10
C LEU A 82 -2.41 9.47 32.12
N VAL A 83 -3.44 8.67 31.83
CA VAL A 83 -4.55 8.39 32.77
C VAL A 83 -4.26 7.18 33.68
N LYS A 84 -3.11 6.52 33.50
CA LYS A 84 -2.61 5.49 34.42
C LYS A 84 -1.16 5.74 34.81
N ARG A 85 -0.95 6.74 35.67
CA ARG A 85 -0.29 6.62 36.98
C ARG A 85 -0.28 7.96 37.69
#